data_AF-A0A959E5P3-F1
#
_entry.id   AF-A0A959E5P3-F1
#
_cell.length_a   1.000
_cell.length_b   1.000
_cell.length_c   1.000
_cell.angle_alpha   90.00
_cell.angle_beta   90.00
_cell.angle_gamma   90.00
#
_symmetry.space_group_name_H-M   'P 1'
#
loop_
_entity.id
_entity.type
_entity.pdbx_description
1 polymer ?
#
loop_
_entity_poly.entity_id
_entity_poly.type
_entity_poly.pdbx_seq_one_letter_code
_entity_poly.pdbx_strand_id
1 'polypeptide(L)'
;IFYGTMEGNREKWKYYNKLLQEWNEKHQAEILIIGYFTDVMCNFIYSKSTKKEFSTVLDIYLDSIEGSLTVNSTVRSMSYYFLLKTLKFEIENDFQQLQTTSEEALRFFESRKKLSTGPIFYTFHKSLLIATTRLRKFPIAESAAVNCVKYTTPGTLNWYNSQYLTLILFLQSERFEEAWITWKKTAASAGFDKLPTANKESWQIAEAMVQFLMKSDKIQALSEEDRRKKFRITKFLNEVPAFSKDKRGNNINILVLHILFLVQGKRYNEIHDRVESLRVYASRYLRKDDMFRSNCFIRMLMCLPAGYFHKEAVLRKARPFWEKLQTVPYVKADQPIEVEIVPYETLWGITLELLDRNNNA
;
A
#
# COMPACT_ATOMS: atom_id res chain seq x y z
N ILE A 1 -41.69 8.27 -28.43
CA ILE A 1 -41.99 9.05 -29.66
C ILE A 1 -42.85 8.20 -30.60
N PHE A 2 -42.34 7.13 -31.23
CA PHE A 2 -43.10 6.25 -32.14
C PHE A 2 -44.52 5.88 -31.67
N TYR A 3 -44.67 5.27 -30.48
CA TYR A 3 -45.99 4.87 -29.96
C TYR A 3 -46.95 6.03 -29.66
N GLY A 4 -46.43 7.22 -29.39
CA GLY A 4 -47.25 8.40 -29.02
C GLY A 4 -47.63 9.28 -30.20
N THR A 5 -46.84 9.27 -31.28
CA THR A 5 -47.02 10.21 -32.41
C THR A 5 -47.23 9.52 -33.76
N MET A 6 -46.85 8.25 -33.91
CA MET A 6 -46.99 7.50 -35.17
C MET A 6 -48.01 6.35 -35.06
N GLU A 7 -47.89 5.47 -34.06
CA GLU A 7 -48.83 4.35 -33.88
C GLU A 7 -50.10 4.76 -33.10
N GLY A 8 -50.02 5.77 -32.22
CA GLY A 8 -51.14 6.18 -31.36
C GLY A 8 -51.49 5.18 -30.24
N ASN A 9 -50.62 4.21 -29.96
CA ASN A 9 -50.83 3.21 -28.93
C ASN A 9 -50.58 3.79 -27.51
N ARG A 10 -51.66 4.26 -26.88
CA ARG A 10 -51.62 4.96 -25.59
C ARG A 10 -51.09 4.09 -24.44
N GLU A 11 -51.40 2.80 -24.42
CA GLU A 11 -50.94 1.89 -23.35
C GLU A 11 -49.44 1.67 -23.44
N LYS A 12 -48.92 1.33 -24.63
CA LYS A 12 -47.47 1.19 -24.86
C LYS A 12 -46.75 2.52 -24.59
N TRP A 13 -47.31 3.65 -25.04
CA TRP A 13 -46.72 4.95 -24.75
C TRP A 13 -46.61 5.22 -23.25
N LYS A 14 -47.68 4.99 -22.46
CA LYS A 14 -47.65 5.16 -21.00
C LYS A 14 -46.62 4.26 -20.34
N TYR A 15 -46.55 2.99 -20.77
CA TYR A 15 -45.57 2.02 -20.28
C TYR A 15 -44.13 2.49 -20.51
N TYR A 16 -43.77 2.82 -21.75
CA TYR A 16 -42.40 3.27 -22.06
C TYR A 16 -42.06 4.64 -21.48
N ASN A 17 -43.04 5.54 -21.36
CA ASN A 17 -42.83 6.84 -20.71
C ASN A 17 -42.54 6.69 -19.22
N LYS A 18 -43.26 5.79 -18.52
CA LYS A 18 -42.97 5.46 -17.13
C LYS A 18 -41.57 4.88 -16.97
N LEU A 19 -41.21 3.92 -17.84
CA LEU A 19 -39.89 3.32 -17.85
C LEU A 19 -38.79 4.37 -18.07
N LEU A 20 -39.00 5.31 -19.01
CA LEU A 20 -38.07 6.41 -19.25
C LEU A 20 -37.87 7.29 -18.01
N GLN A 21 -38.95 7.65 -17.32
CA GLN A 21 -38.88 8.46 -16.09
C GLN A 21 -38.09 7.72 -14.99
N GLU A 22 -38.42 6.45 -14.74
CA GLU A 22 -37.72 5.60 -13.77
C GLU A 22 -36.21 5.47 -14.07
N TRP A 23 -35.84 5.27 -15.34
CA TRP A 23 -34.42 5.17 -15.72
C TRP A 23 -33.70 6.50 -15.74
N ASN A 24 -34.38 7.60 -16.05
CA ASN A 24 -33.77 8.93 -16.01
C ASN A 24 -33.38 9.30 -14.57
N GLU A 25 -34.23 9.02 -13.58
CA GLU A 25 -33.91 9.25 -12.16
C GLU A 25 -32.66 8.46 -11.71
N LYS A 26 -32.56 7.19 -12.10
CA LYS A 26 -31.38 6.35 -11.83
C LYS A 26 -30.13 6.89 -12.52
N HIS A 27 -30.26 7.35 -13.76
CA HIS A 27 -29.15 7.89 -14.53
C HIS A 27 -28.63 9.21 -13.94
N GLN A 28 -29.53 10.10 -13.49
CA GLN A 28 -29.13 11.34 -12.80
C GLN A 28 -28.37 11.04 -11.51
N ALA A 29 -28.83 10.05 -10.73
CA ALA A 29 -28.13 9.61 -9.53
C ALA A 29 -26.73 9.04 -9.86
N GLU A 30 -26.60 8.25 -10.93
CA GLU A 30 -25.31 7.76 -11.41
C GLU A 30 -24.34 8.91 -11.77
N ILE A 31 -24.80 9.88 -12.56
CA ILE A 31 -23.98 11.03 -12.97
C ILE A 31 -23.48 11.79 -11.75
N LEU A 32 -24.35 12.04 -10.76
CA LEU A 32 -23.99 12.76 -9.54
C LEU A 32 -22.86 12.05 -8.77
N ILE A 33 -23.02 10.75 -8.50
CA ILE A 33 -22.04 9.97 -7.72
C ILE A 33 -20.71 9.86 -8.48
N ILE A 34 -20.76 9.66 -9.80
CA ILE A 34 -19.57 9.65 -10.65
C ILE A 34 -18.88 11.02 -10.64
N GLY A 35 -19.66 12.10 -10.66
CA GLY A 35 -19.18 13.47 -10.55
C GLY A 35 -18.41 13.70 -9.27
N TYR A 36 -18.96 13.30 -8.12
CA TYR A 36 -18.27 13.36 -6.83
C TYR A 36 -16.97 12.58 -6.81
N PHE A 37 -16.98 11.33 -7.29
CA PHE A 37 -15.75 10.55 -7.36
C PHE A 37 -14.69 11.20 -8.26
N THR A 38 -15.11 11.71 -9.42
CA THR A 38 -14.20 12.36 -10.37
C THR A 38 -13.63 13.65 -9.79
N ASP A 39 -14.44 14.47 -9.11
CA ASP A 39 -14.01 15.69 -8.44
C ASP A 39 -12.92 15.40 -7.40
N VAL A 40 -13.16 14.42 -6.51
CA VAL A 40 -12.16 14.03 -5.51
C VAL A 40 -10.88 13.54 -6.19
N MET A 41 -10.99 12.66 -7.18
CA MET A 41 -9.82 12.10 -7.88
C MET A 41 -9.01 13.17 -8.65
N CYS A 42 -9.67 14.15 -9.26
CA CYS A 42 -8.99 15.28 -9.91
C CYS A 42 -8.13 16.05 -8.90
N ASN A 43 -8.66 16.32 -7.72
CA ASN A 43 -7.91 17.02 -6.68
C ASN A 43 -6.71 16.22 -6.16
N PHE A 44 -6.78 14.88 -6.11
CA PHE A 44 -5.63 14.02 -5.78
C PHE A 44 -4.48 14.08 -6.80
N ILE A 45 -4.78 14.34 -8.07
CA ILE A 45 -3.77 14.50 -9.12
C ILE A 45 -2.98 15.80 -8.91
N TYR A 46 -3.66 16.87 -8.46
CA TYR A 46 -3.07 18.21 -8.34
C TYR A 46 -2.56 18.57 -6.93
N SER A 47 -3.12 17.99 -5.86
CA SER A 47 -2.74 18.25 -4.47
C SER A 47 -2.59 16.95 -3.69
N LYS A 48 -1.35 16.55 -3.42
CA LYS A 48 -1.04 15.38 -2.56
C LYS A 48 -0.98 15.72 -1.07
N SER A 49 -1.29 16.97 -0.67
CA SER A 49 -0.78 17.51 0.61
C SER A 49 -1.78 17.81 1.74
N THR A 50 -3.09 17.60 1.62
CA THR A 50 -4.01 17.80 2.76
C THR A 50 -5.12 16.74 2.87
N LYS A 51 -4.77 15.57 3.43
CA LYS A 51 -5.69 14.46 3.73
C LYS A 51 -6.99 14.89 4.47
N LYS A 52 -6.90 15.83 5.41
CA LYS A 52 -8.04 16.23 6.25
C LYS A 52 -9.13 17.01 5.52
N GLU A 53 -8.76 17.89 4.58
CA GLU A 53 -9.74 18.67 3.81
C GLU A 53 -10.57 17.73 2.90
N PHE A 54 -9.92 16.69 2.36
CA PHE A 54 -10.60 15.68 1.55
C PHE A 54 -11.57 14.80 2.34
N SER A 55 -11.26 14.46 3.60
CA SER A 55 -12.23 13.76 4.47
C SER A 55 -13.55 14.52 4.56
N THR A 56 -13.49 15.82 4.83
CA THR A 56 -14.71 16.64 4.99
C THR A 56 -15.51 16.72 3.69
N VAL A 57 -14.84 16.83 2.53
CA VAL A 57 -15.53 16.81 1.23
C VAL A 57 -16.20 15.45 0.99
N LEU A 58 -15.52 14.35 1.32
CA LEU A 58 -16.08 13.00 1.18
C LEU A 58 -17.28 12.78 2.10
N ASP A 59 -17.28 13.32 3.31
CA ASP A 59 -18.44 13.29 4.21
C ASP A 59 -19.66 13.97 3.58
N ILE A 60 -19.48 15.20 3.08
CA ILE A 60 -20.55 15.96 2.43
C ILE A 60 -21.12 15.18 1.24
N TYR A 61 -20.24 14.58 0.41
CA TYR A 61 -20.67 13.80 -0.75
C TYR A 61 -21.42 12.53 -0.35
N LEU A 62 -20.91 11.76 0.63
CA LEU A 62 -21.55 10.54 1.10
C LEU A 62 -22.92 10.82 1.76
N ASP A 63 -23.01 11.84 2.62
CA ASP A 63 -24.27 12.25 3.26
C ASP A 63 -25.33 12.64 2.23
N SER A 64 -24.92 13.33 1.14
CA SER A 64 -25.84 13.77 0.09
C SER A 64 -26.43 12.62 -0.75
N ILE A 65 -25.79 11.45 -0.77
CA ILE A 65 -26.20 10.31 -1.61
C ILE A 65 -26.87 9.17 -0.83
N GLU A 66 -26.56 8.98 0.46
CA GLU A 66 -27.08 7.87 1.27
C GLU A 66 -28.62 7.79 1.26
N GLY A 67 -29.31 8.93 1.37
CA GLY A 67 -30.78 8.97 1.32
C GLY A 67 -31.39 8.57 -0.03
N SER A 68 -30.66 8.75 -1.14
CA SER A 68 -31.13 8.51 -2.52
C SER A 68 -30.81 7.10 -3.05
N LEU A 69 -29.83 6.42 -2.43
CA LEU A 69 -29.29 5.13 -2.88
C LEU A 69 -30.26 3.95 -2.70
N THR A 70 -31.20 4.04 -1.77
CA THR A 70 -32.16 2.96 -1.47
C THR A 70 -33.19 2.73 -2.57
N VAL A 71 -33.53 3.77 -3.35
CA VAL A 71 -34.58 3.71 -4.38
C VAL A 71 -34.00 3.57 -5.79
N ASN A 72 -32.83 4.17 -6.05
CA ASN A 72 -32.30 4.37 -7.40
C ASN A 72 -30.92 3.70 -7.67
N SER A 73 -30.54 2.68 -6.90
CA SER A 73 -29.23 2.04 -7.07
C SER A 73 -29.12 1.14 -8.31
N THR A 74 -28.06 1.35 -9.08
CA THR A 74 -27.58 0.47 -10.15
C THR A 74 -26.25 -0.15 -9.73
N VAL A 75 -25.76 -1.16 -10.47
CA VAL A 75 -24.41 -1.70 -10.22
C VAL A 75 -23.35 -0.62 -10.42
N ARG A 76 -23.54 0.27 -11.39
CA ARG A 76 -22.62 1.36 -11.67
C ARG A 76 -22.62 2.40 -10.54
N SER A 77 -23.78 2.92 -10.13
CA SER A 77 -23.83 3.91 -9.04
C SER A 77 -23.25 3.35 -7.75
N MET A 78 -23.56 2.09 -7.42
CA MET A 78 -23.04 1.42 -6.24
C MET A 78 -21.52 1.20 -6.30
N SER A 79 -20.95 0.97 -7.49
CA SER A 79 -19.49 0.84 -7.63
C SER A 79 -18.75 2.13 -7.26
N TYR A 80 -19.27 3.29 -7.68
CA TYR A 80 -18.69 4.58 -7.35
C TYR A 80 -18.98 5.01 -5.90
N TYR A 81 -20.15 4.66 -5.37
CA TYR A 81 -20.47 4.87 -3.95
C TYR A 81 -19.48 4.12 -3.04
N PHE A 82 -19.29 2.82 -3.28
CA PHE A 82 -18.32 2.05 -2.49
C PHE A 82 -16.88 2.55 -2.69
N LEU A 83 -16.51 2.99 -3.90
CA LEU A 83 -15.21 3.62 -4.16
C LEU A 83 -14.99 4.89 -3.32
N LEU A 84 -16.01 5.76 -3.19
CA LEU A 84 -15.95 6.95 -2.34
C LEU A 84 -15.76 6.56 -0.87
N LYS A 85 -16.51 5.58 -0.37
CA LYS A 85 -16.35 5.09 1.02
C LYS A 85 -14.96 4.49 1.26
N THR A 86 -14.47 3.64 0.36
CA THR A 86 -13.12 3.06 0.50
C THR A 86 -12.06 4.15 0.48
N LEU A 87 -12.19 5.14 -0.40
CA LEU A 87 -11.25 6.26 -0.49
C LEU A 87 -11.23 7.09 0.81
N LYS A 88 -12.40 7.40 1.39
CA LYS A 88 -12.51 8.08 2.68
C LYS A 88 -11.71 7.35 3.76
N PHE A 89 -11.97 6.05 3.93
CA PHE A 89 -11.30 5.27 4.96
C PHE A 89 -9.81 5.03 4.68
N GLU A 90 -9.38 5.00 3.42
CA GLU A 90 -7.96 5.01 3.05
C GLU A 90 -7.26 6.32 3.44
N ILE A 91 -7.92 7.47 3.24
CA ILE A 91 -7.40 8.80 3.61
C ILE A 91 -7.29 8.95 5.12
N GLU A 92 -8.30 8.46 5.84
CA GLU A 92 -8.39 8.49 7.30
C GLU A 92 -7.54 7.41 7.96
N ASN A 93 -6.95 6.51 7.17
CA ASN A 93 -6.23 5.32 7.63
C ASN A 93 -7.10 4.45 8.57
N ASP A 94 -8.43 4.48 8.42
CA ASP A 94 -9.36 3.60 9.13
C ASP A 94 -9.47 2.26 8.41
N PHE A 95 -8.47 1.41 8.63
CA PHE A 95 -8.42 0.10 7.98
C PHE A 95 -9.53 -0.85 8.46
N GLN A 96 -10.13 -0.61 9.62
CA GLN A 96 -11.23 -1.43 10.11
C GLN A 96 -12.51 -1.15 9.31
N GLN A 97 -12.82 0.12 9.07
CA GLN A 97 -13.95 0.52 8.22
C GLN A 97 -13.67 0.24 6.74
N LEU A 98 -12.42 0.34 6.28
CA LEU A 98 -12.02 -0.07 4.93
C LEU A 98 -12.28 -1.56 4.70
N GLN A 99 -11.94 -2.42 5.68
CA GLN A 99 -12.26 -3.85 5.62
C GLN A 99 -13.77 -4.06 5.52
N THR A 100 -14.54 -3.51 6.47
CA THR A 100 -16.01 -3.69 6.52
C THR A 100 -16.66 -3.25 5.22
N THR A 101 -16.32 -2.06 4.72
CA THR A 101 -16.85 -1.52 3.47
C THR A 101 -16.48 -2.38 2.26
N SER A 102 -15.25 -2.89 2.20
CA SER A 102 -14.81 -3.75 1.09
C SER A 102 -15.57 -5.09 1.10
N GLU A 103 -15.81 -5.68 2.27
CA GLU A 103 -16.60 -6.91 2.40
C GLU A 103 -18.08 -6.68 2.05
N GLU A 104 -18.67 -5.56 2.46
CA GLU A 104 -20.02 -5.16 2.08
C GLU A 104 -20.16 -5.00 0.55
N ALA A 105 -19.20 -4.30 -0.07
CA ALA A 105 -19.15 -4.12 -1.52
C ALA A 105 -19.08 -5.49 -2.23
N LEU A 106 -18.17 -6.37 -1.80
CA LEU A 106 -18.02 -7.70 -2.39
C LEU A 106 -19.30 -8.54 -2.25
N ARG A 107 -19.95 -8.54 -1.07
CA ARG A 107 -21.26 -9.21 -0.88
C ARG A 107 -22.32 -8.65 -1.83
N PHE A 108 -22.39 -7.33 -1.96
CA PHE A 108 -23.34 -6.67 -2.85
C PHE A 108 -23.11 -7.08 -4.31
N PHE A 109 -21.88 -7.01 -4.82
CA PHE A 109 -21.59 -7.34 -6.21
C PHE A 109 -21.68 -8.82 -6.53
N GLU A 110 -21.40 -9.71 -5.57
CA GLU A 110 -21.61 -11.15 -5.72
C GLU A 110 -23.11 -11.49 -5.82
N SER A 111 -23.97 -10.81 -5.05
CA SER A 111 -25.44 -10.95 -5.18
C SER A 111 -25.96 -10.54 -6.55
N ARG A 112 -25.21 -9.69 -7.28
CA ARG A 112 -25.52 -9.18 -8.63
C ARG A 112 -24.49 -9.62 -9.66
N LYS A 113 -23.87 -10.78 -9.48
CA LYS A 113 -22.72 -11.24 -10.27
C LYS A 113 -22.88 -11.14 -11.80
N LYS A 114 -24.09 -11.39 -12.33
CA LYS A 114 -24.38 -11.30 -13.77
C LYS A 114 -24.19 -9.89 -14.35
N LEU A 115 -24.29 -8.86 -13.51
CA LEU A 115 -24.17 -7.45 -13.88
C LEU A 115 -22.82 -6.84 -13.43
N SER A 116 -22.09 -7.54 -12.56
CA SER A 116 -20.81 -7.10 -12.00
C SER A 116 -19.63 -7.59 -12.86
N THR A 117 -18.57 -6.79 -12.96
CA THR A 117 -17.40 -7.09 -13.79
C THR A 117 -16.16 -7.42 -12.95
N GLY A 118 -15.20 -8.15 -13.53
CA GLY A 118 -13.93 -8.49 -12.87
C GLY A 118 -13.20 -7.31 -12.23
N PRO A 119 -13.07 -6.13 -12.89
CA PRO A 119 -12.44 -4.95 -12.30
C PRO A 119 -13.09 -4.46 -11.00
N ILE A 120 -14.42 -4.60 -10.85
CA ILE A 120 -15.12 -4.25 -9.60
C ILE A 120 -14.63 -5.16 -8.47
N PHE A 121 -14.61 -6.48 -8.70
CA PHE A 121 -14.12 -7.42 -7.69
C PHE A 121 -12.64 -7.21 -7.36
N TYR A 122 -11.79 -6.98 -8.37
CA TYR A 122 -10.38 -6.64 -8.17
C TYR A 122 -10.21 -5.44 -7.24
N THR A 123 -10.95 -4.36 -7.49
CA THR A 123 -10.87 -3.11 -6.73
C THR A 123 -11.12 -3.35 -5.24
N PHE A 124 -12.22 -4.03 -4.90
CA PHE A 124 -12.58 -4.25 -3.49
C PHE A 124 -11.73 -5.34 -2.82
N HIS A 125 -11.27 -6.34 -3.57
CA HIS A 125 -10.27 -7.28 -3.03
C HIS A 125 -8.92 -6.61 -2.77
N LYS A 126 -8.52 -5.63 -3.59
CA LYS A 126 -7.28 -4.86 -3.37
C LYS A 126 -7.37 -4.03 -2.09
N SER A 127 -8.46 -3.29 -1.89
CA SER A 127 -8.68 -2.53 -0.63
C SER A 127 -8.76 -3.46 0.57
N LEU A 128 -9.43 -4.61 0.44
CA LEU A 128 -9.49 -5.63 1.49
C LEU A 128 -8.10 -6.19 1.84
N LEU A 129 -7.26 -6.49 0.83
CA LEU A 129 -5.88 -6.94 1.03
C LEU A 129 -5.06 -5.91 1.81
N ILE A 130 -5.13 -4.64 1.43
CA ILE A 130 -4.42 -3.55 2.12
C ILE A 130 -4.90 -3.46 3.58
N ALA A 131 -6.21 -3.35 3.79
CA ALA A 131 -6.82 -3.22 5.10
C ALA A 131 -6.43 -4.37 6.04
N THR A 132 -6.62 -5.61 5.57
CA THR A 132 -6.38 -6.80 6.39
C THR A 132 -4.89 -7.05 6.63
N THR A 133 -4.00 -6.67 5.71
CA THR A 133 -2.56 -6.69 5.97
C THR A 133 -2.16 -5.67 7.04
N ARG A 134 -2.70 -4.43 6.97
CA ARG A 134 -2.48 -3.38 7.98
C ARG A 134 -2.99 -3.79 9.36
N LEU A 135 -4.14 -4.45 9.42
CA LEU A 135 -4.73 -5.00 10.64
C LEU A 135 -4.06 -6.30 11.12
N ARG A 136 -3.04 -6.80 10.42
CA ARG A 136 -2.36 -8.10 10.65
C ARG A 136 -3.32 -9.31 10.65
N LYS A 137 -4.45 -9.21 9.93
CA LYS A 137 -5.39 -10.32 9.68
C LYS A 137 -4.92 -11.14 8.47
N PHE A 138 -3.72 -11.71 8.57
CA PHE A 138 -3.01 -12.31 7.43
C PHE A 138 -3.78 -13.40 6.66
N PRO A 139 -4.54 -14.33 7.29
CA PRO A 139 -5.31 -15.32 6.54
C PRO A 139 -6.36 -14.70 5.61
N ILE A 140 -6.99 -13.60 6.04
CA ILE A 140 -7.97 -12.88 5.22
C ILE A 140 -7.26 -12.14 4.09
N ALA A 141 -6.10 -11.53 4.39
CA ALA A 141 -5.26 -10.86 3.40
C ALA A 141 -4.80 -11.82 2.30
N GLU A 142 -4.38 -13.04 2.64
CA GLU A 142 -3.98 -14.05 1.65
C GLU A 142 -5.14 -14.45 0.73
N SER A 143 -6.34 -14.64 1.30
CA SER A 143 -7.55 -14.90 0.51
C SER A 143 -7.86 -13.73 -0.44
N ALA A 144 -7.72 -12.48 0.02
CA ALA A 144 -7.91 -11.29 -0.80
C ALA A 144 -6.84 -11.18 -1.91
N ALA A 145 -5.58 -11.52 -1.64
CA ALA A 145 -4.49 -11.57 -2.61
C ALA A 145 -4.76 -12.58 -3.73
N VAL A 146 -5.19 -13.80 -3.39
CA VAL A 146 -5.58 -14.83 -4.38
C VAL A 146 -6.70 -14.30 -5.29
N ASN A 147 -7.71 -13.64 -4.72
CA ASN A 147 -8.79 -13.06 -5.51
C ASN A 147 -8.33 -11.87 -6.37
N CYS A 148 -7.39 -11.04 -5.92
CA CYS A 148 -6.80 -9.99 -6.76
C CYS A 148 -6.14 -10.58 -8.02
N VAL A 149 -5.39 -11.67 -7.87
CA VAL A 149 -4.78 -12.37 -9.00
C VAL A 149 -5.84 -13.00 -9.91
N LYS A 150 -6.89 -13.60 -9.33
CA LYS A 150 -8.02 -14.18 -10.09
C LYS A 150 -8.71 -13.20 -11.03
N TYR A 151 -8.87 -11.94 -10.61
CA TYR A 151 -9.56 -10.91 -11.39
C TYR A 151 -8.62 -10.02 -12.23
N THR A 152 -7.34 -10.38 -12.35
CA THR A 152 -6.36 -9.65 -13.16
C THR A 152 -5.67 -10.56 -14.16
N THR A 153 -5.25 -9.98 -15.28
CA THR A 153 -4.52 -10.72 -16.33
C THR A 153 -3.01 -10.58 -16.09
N PRO A 154 -2.24 -11.69 -16.07
CA PRO A 154 -0.78 -11.63 -15.96
C PRO A 154 -0.14 -10.64 -16.94
N GLY A 155 0.84 -9.88 -16.46
CA GLY A 155 1.52 -8.84 -17.25
C GLY A 155 0.80 -7.49 -17.34
N THR A 156 -0.43 -7.36 -16.82
CA THR A 156 -1.10 -6.06 -16.71
C THR A 156 -0.66 -5.30 -15.46
N LEU A 157 -0.79 -3.97 -15.45
CA LEU A 157 -0.42 -3.14 -14.29
C LEU A 157 -1.13 -3.57 -13.01
N ASN A 158 -2.43 -3.90 -13.08
CA ASN A 158 -3.20 -4.37 -11.93
C ASN A 158 -2.67 -5.71 -11.40
N TRP A 159 -2.23 -6.62 -12.27
CA TRP A 159 -1.59 -7.86 -11.85
C TRP A 159 -0.25 -7.61 -11.14
N TYR A 160 0.60 -6.73 -11.68
CA TYR A 160 1.84 -6.34 -11.00
C TYR A 160 1.57 -5.69 -9.63
N ASN A 161 0.54 -4.84 -9.53
CA ASN A 161 0.12 -4.26 -8.25
C ASN A 161 -0.37 -5.33 -7.27
N SER A 162 -1.13 -6.34 -7.72
CA SER A 162 -1.52 -7.49 -6.90
C SER A 162 -0.30 -8.21 -6.34
N GLN A 163 0.69 -8.52 -7.19
CA GLN A 163 1.90 -9.22 -6.75
C GLN A 163 2.73 -8.39 -5.77
N TYR A 164 2.80 -7.07 -5.98
CA TYR A 164 3.53 -6.18 -5.07
C TYR A 164 2.89 -6.15 -3.68
N LEU A 165 1.55 -6.04 -3.60
CA LEU A 165 0.83 -6.09 -2.32
C LEU A 165 0.95 -7.46 -1.64
N THR A 166 0.90 -8.56 -2.41
CA THR A 166 1.15 -9.91 -1.90
C THR A 166 2.57 -10.06 -1.33
N LEU A 167 3.57 -9.48 -2.00
CA LEU A 167 4.94 -9.45 -1.50
C LEU A 167 5.03 -8.70 -0.17
N ILE A 168 4.41 -7.51 -0.07
CA ILE A 168 4.37 -6.74 1.18
C ILE A 168 3.67 -7.53 2.29
N LEU A 169 2.56 -8.23 1.98
CA LEU A 169 1.89 -9.12 2.93
C LEU A 169 2.85 -10.15 3.50
N PHE A 170 3.62 -10.84 2.65
CA PHE A 170 4.59 -11.84 3.10
C PHE A 170 5.73 -11.23 3.93
N LEU A 171 6.22 -10.04 3.56
CA LEU A 171 7.22 -9.32 4.36
C LEU A 171 6.66 -8.92 5.75
N GLN A 172 5.40 -8.47 5.80
CA GLN A 172 4.70 -8.07 7.03
C GLN A 172 4.36 -9.23 7.97
N SER A 173 4.17 -10.42 7.39
CA SER A 173 3.96 -11.67 8.13
C SER A 173 5.25 -12.45 8.38
N GLU A 174 6.42 -11.86 8.09
CA GLU A 174 7.75 -12.48 8.27
C GLU A 174 7.97 -13.78 7.47
N ARG A 175 7.19 -13.96 6.39
CA ARG A 175 7.25 -15.08 5.45
C ARG A 175 8.19 -14.75 4.29
N PHE A 176 9.47 -14.61 4.61
CA PHE A 176 10.45 -14.02 3.68
C PHE A 176 10.74 -14.89 2.45
N GLU A 177 10.62 -16.21 2.57
CA GLU A 177 10.83 -17.12 1.43
C GLU A 177 9.74 -16.93 0.37
N GLU A 178 8.48 -16.82 0.79
CA GLU A 178 7.35 -16.55 -0.10
C GLU A 178 7.43 -15.16 -0.73
N ALA A 179 7.94 -14.17 0.01
CA ALA A 179 8.23 -12.84 -0.55
C ALA A 179 9.28 -12.93 -1.68
N TRP A 180 10.35 -13.69 -1.49
CA TRP A 180 11.38 -13.93 -2.54
C TRP A 180 10.81 -14.65 -3.75
N ILE A 181 10.06 -15.72 -3.55
CA ILE A 181 9.43 -16.48 -4.64
C ILE A 181 8.50 -15.57 -5.45
N THR A 182 7.70 -14.75 -4.76
CA THR A 182 6.79 -13.79 -5.40
C THR A 182 7.55 -12.75 -6.21
N TRP A 183 8.63 -12.20 -5.67
CA TRP A 183 9.49 -11.26 -6.38
C TRP A 183 10.10 -11.88 -7.63
N LYS A 184 10.75 -13.04 -7.50
CA LYS A 184 11.45 -13.74 -8.59
C LYS A 184 10.50 -14.09 -9.73
N LYS A 185 9.33 -14.65 -9.41
CA LYS A 185 8.28 -14.97 -10.40
C LYS A 185 7.80 -13.72 -11.14
N THR A 186 7.62 -12.61 -10.42
CA THR A 186 7.09 -11.37 -11.01
C THR A 186 8.13 -10.65 -11.85
N ALA A 187 9.38 -10.55 -11.38
CA ALA A 187 10.49 -9.94 -12.09
C ALA A 187 10.83 -10.68 -13.40
N ALA A 188 10.62 -11.99 -13.44
CA ALA A 188 10.82 -12.81 -14.65
C ALA A 188 9.69 -12.70 -15.68
N SER A 189 8.58 -12.03 -15.35
CA SER A 189 7.41 -11.97 -16.24
C SER A 189 7.56 -10.91 -17.33
N ALA A 190 6.89 -11.16 -18.47
CA ALA A 190 6.94 -10.27 -19.62
C ALA A 190 6.35 -8.88 -19.29
N GLY A 191 7.10 -7.82 -19.60
CA GLY A 191 6.67 -6.45 -19.41
C GLY A 191 7.07 -5.81 -18.08
N PHE A 192 7.76 -6.54 -17.18
CA PHE A 192 8.26 -5.98 -15.93
C PHE A 192 9.16 -4.76 -16.16
N ASP A 193 10.05 -4.84 -17.17
CA ASP A 193 10.93 -3.72 -17.55
C ASP A 193 10.19 -2.51 -18.12
N LYS A 194 8.95 -2.70 -18.58
CA LYS A 194 8.09 -1.66 -19.16
C LYS A 194 7.15 -1.02 -18.13
N LEU A 195 7.28 -1.41 -16.86
CA LEU A 195 6.49 -0.80 -15.79
C LEU A 195 6.75 0.71 -15.69
N PRO A 196 5.73 1.50 -15.32
CA PRO A 196 5.93 2.92 -15.01
C PRO A 196 7.02 3.11 -13.96
N THR A 197 7.77 4.21 -14.04
CA THR A 197 8.93 4.47 -13.18
C THR A 197 8.61 4.33 -11.69
N ALA A 198 7.46 4.85 -11.25
CA ALA A 198 7.04 4.75 -9.85
C ALA A 198 6.89 3.29 -9.38
N ASN A 199 6.28 2.43 -10.21
CA ASN A 199 6.14 1.01 -9.90
C ASN A 199 7.49 0.30 -9.93
N LYS A 200 8.35 0.64 -10.90
CA LYS A 200 9.69 0.05 -11.01
C LYS A 200 10.53 0.35 -9.76
N GLU A 201 10.50 1.58 -9.26
CA GLU A 201 11.17 1.96 -8.01
C GLU A 201 10.64 1.17 -6.81
N SER A 202 9.32 1.03 -6.67
CA SER A 202 8.73 0.22 -5.60
C SER A 202 9.21 -1.23 -5.63
N TRP A 203 9.31 -1.82 -6.83
CA TRP A 203 9.85 -3.17 -7.01
C TRP A 203 11.34 -3.28 -6.76
N GLN A 204 12.14 -2.25 -7.09
CA GLN A 204 13.57 -2.18 -6.78
C GLN A 204 13.80 -2.07 -5.26
N ILE A 205 12.96 -1.33 -4.54
CA ILE A 205 12.99 -1.27 -3.07
C ILE A 205 12.65 -2.64 -2.47
N ALA A 206 11.62 -3.31 -2.98
CA ALA A 206 11.27 -4.67 -2.56
C ALA A 206 12.39 -5.67 -2.85
N GLU A 207 13.03 -5.59 -4.02
CA GLU A 207 14.21 -6.40 -4.34
C GLU A 207 15.31 -6.19 -3.31
N ALA A 208 15.69 -4.93 -3.05
CA ALA A 208 16.74 -4.60 -2.11
C ALA A 208 16.43 -5.10 -0.69
N MET A 209 15.17 -5.04 -0.25
CA MET A 209 14.74 -5.58 1.04
C MET A 209 14.88 -7.10 1.11
N VAL A 210 14.39 -7.82 0.09
CA VAL A 210 14.53 -9.28 0.07
C VAL A 210 16.00 -9.69 -0.02
N GLN A 211 16.80 -8.99 -0.81
CA GLN A 211 18.25 -9.23 -0.91
C GLN A 211 18.98 -8.97 0.41
N PHE A 212 18.58 -7.95 1.18
CA PHE A 212 19.09 -7.71 2.53
C PHE A 212 18.77 -8.90 3.46
N LEU A 213 17.52 -9.39 3.42
CA LEU A 213 17.06 -10.53 4.22
C LEU A 213 17.81 -11.82 3.84
N MET A 214 18.01 -12.08 2.54
CA MET A 214 18.82 -13.20 2.04
C MET A 214 20.24 -13.18 2.61
N LYS A 215 20.92 -12.04 2.51
CA LYS A 215 22.30 -11.89 3.01
C LYS A 215 22.40 -11.88 4.53
N SER A 216 21.27 -11.79 5.24
CA SER A 216 21.19 -11.88 6.71
C SER A 216 20.78 -13.29 7.17
N ASP A 217 20.80 -14.28 6.28
CA ASP A 217 20.40 -15.68 6.50
C ASP A 217 18.94 -15.83 6.97
N LYS A 218 18.06 -14.92 6.56
CA LYS A 218 16.61 -14.98 6.86
C LYS A 218 15.79 -15.69 5.79
N ILE A 219 16.44 -16.14 4.72
CA ILE A 219 15.86 -16.94 3.63
C ILE A 219 16.80 -18.10 3.38
N GLN A 220 16.35 -19.33 3.62
CA GLN A 220 17.20 -20.53 3.57
C GLN A 220 17.04 -21.27 2.25
N ALA A 221 15.82 -21.30 1.70
CA ALA A 221 15.46 -21.96 0.45
C ALA A 221 15.93 -21.20 -0.81
N LEU A 222 17.25 -20.99 -0.94
CA LEU A 222 17.86 -20.34 -2.09
C LEU A 222 18.42 -21.37 -3.07
N SER A 223 18.10 -21.22 -4.36
CA SER A 223 18.76 -22.01 -5.40
C SER A 223 20.22 -21.59 -5.61
N GLU A 224 21.04 -22.46 -6.19
CA GLU A 224 22.44 -22.15 -6.53
C GLU A 224 22.57 -20.98 -7.51
N GLU A 225 21.57 -20.73 -8.35
CA GLU A 225 21.52 -19.52 -9.18
C GLU A 225 21.31 -18.26 -8.34
N ASP A 226 20.40 -18.31 -7.38
CA ASP A 226 20.09 -17.18 -6.50
C ASP A 226 21.30 -16.79 -5.64
N ARG A 227 22.05 -17.79 -5.16
CA ARG A 227 23.30 -17.58 -4.42
C ARG A 227 24.41 -16.95 -5.28
N ARG A 228 24.45 -17.25 -6.58
CA ARG A 228 25.45 -16.70 -7.52
C ARG A 228 25.14 -15.26 -7.95
N LYS A 229 23.87 -14.86 -8.01
CA LYS A 229 23.48 -13.50 -8.39
C LYS A 229 23.89 -12.50 -7.30
N LYS A 230 24.90 -11.68 -7.61
CA LYS A 230 25.36 -10.63 -6.69
C LYS A 230 24.50 -9.36 -6.84
N PHE A 231 23.64 -9.11 -5.85
CA PHE A 231 23.00 -7.80 -5.71
C PHE A 231 24.02 -6.70 -5.39
N ARG A 232 24.01 -5.63 -6.19
CA ARG A 232 24.94 -4.48 -6.08
C ARG A 232 24.22 -3.28 -5.49
N ILE A 233 24.46 -3.01 -4.20
CA ILE A 233 23.86 -1.88 -3.49
C ILE A 233 24.13 -0.52 -4.14
N THR A 234 25.34 -0.30 -4.67
CA THR A 234 25.69 0.95 -5.35
C THR A 234 24.83 1.19 -6.59
N LYS A 235 24.47 0.14 -7.33
CA LYS A 235 23.56 0.24 -8.48
C LYS A 235 22.17 0.66 -8.02
N PHE A 236 21.63 0.01 -6.98
CA PHE A 236 20.33 0.35 -6.40
C PHE A 236 20.26 1.82 -5.94
N LEU A 237 21.26 2.30 -5.19
CA LEU A 237 21.28 3.67 -4.68
C LEU A 237 21.36 4.72 -5.80
N ASN A 238 21.97 4.38 -6.94
CA ASN A 238 22.05 5.25 -8.11
C ASN A 238 20.75 5.24 -8.94
N GLU A 239 20.10 4.08 -9.06
CA GLU A 239 18.85 3.94 -9.81
C GLU A 239 17.63 4.51 -9.06
N VAL A 240 17.66 4.49 -7.74
CA VAL A 240 16.58 5.00 -6.88
C VAL A 240 17.16 6.06 -5.93
N PRO A 241 17.43 7.28 -6.43
CA PRO A 241 18.02 8.32 -5.60
C PRO A 241 17.05 8.73 -4.49
N ALA A 242 17.55 8.72 -3.25
CA ALA A 242 16.83 9.25 -2.11
C ALA A 242 16.56 10.76 -2.27
N PHE A 243 15.56 11.28 -1.55
CA PHE A 243 15.22 12.70 -1.41
C PHE A 243 14.42 13.34 -2.55
N SER A 244 13.74 12.55 -3.38
CA SER A 244 12.68 13.10 -4.24
C SER A 244 11.51 13.59 -3.36
N LYS A 245 11.14 14.88 -3.48
CA LYS A 245 10.11 15.53 -2.63
C LYS A 245 8.75 14.82 -2.67
N ASP A 246 8.45 14.16 -3.78
CA ASP A 246 7.14 13.56 -4.05
C ASP A 246 6.96 12.13 -3.51
N LYS A 247 7.96 11.57 -2.81
CA LYS A 247 8.03 10.13 -2.48
C LYS A 247 8.55 9.84 -1.06
N ARG A 248 7.95 10.48 -0.04
CA ARG A 248 8.43 10.40 1.36
C ARG A 248 8.56 8.96 1.90
N GLY A 249 7.61 8.07 1.58
CA GLY A 249 7.65 6.65 1.99
C GLY A 249 8.82 5.87 1.37
N ASN A 250 8.98 5.96 0.04
CA ASN A 250 10.09 5.31 -0.66
C ASN A 250 11.45 5.82 -0.18
N ASN A 251 11.57 7.13 0.09
CA ASN A 251 12.79 7.71 0.65
C ASN A 251 13.16 7.09 2.00
N ILE A 252 12.18 6.83 2.88
CA ILE A 252 12.43 6.18 4.18
C ILE A 252 12.99 4.78 3.97
N ASN A 253 12.37 3.98 3.10
CA ASN A 253 12.86 2.62 2.80
C ASN A 253 14.29 2.62 2.24
N ILE A 254 14.61 3.52 1.31
CA ILE A 254 15.96 3.62 0.72
C ILE A 254 16.99 3.97 1.80
N LEU A 255 16.68 4.93 2.67
CA LEU A 255 17.55 5.35 3.76
C LEU A 255 17.79 4.23 4.78
N VAL A 256 16.72 3.53 5.17
CA VAL A 256 16.79 2.35 6.04
C VAL A 256 17.65 1.27 5.40
N LEU A 257 17.33 0.86 4.17
CA LEU A 257 18.06 -0.18 3.45
C LEU A 257 19.55 0.15 3.33
N HIS A 258 19.88 1.41 3.04
CA HIS A 258 21.27 1.83 2.94
C HIS A 258 22.03 1.57 4.26
N ILE A 259 21.49 1.99 5.40
CA ILE A 259 22.13 1.73 6.69
C ILE A 259 22.22 0.22 6.97
N LEU A 260 21.14 -0.53 6.72
CA LEU A 260 21.11 -1.97 6.94
C LEU A 260 22.21 -2.70 6.15
N PHE A 261 22.41 -2.35 4.88
CA PHE A 261 23.50 -2.92 4.06
C PHE A 261 24.89 -2.49 4.55
N LEU A 262 25.06 -1.27 5.06
CA LEU A 262 26.34 -0.84 5.64
C LEU A 262 26.66 -1.62 6.94
N VAL A 263 25.66 -1.87 7.78
CA VAL A 263 25.82 -2.69 9.00
C VAL A 263 26.19 -4.13 8.62
N GLN A 264 25.46 -4.73 7.68
CA GLN A 264 25.73 -6.07 7.18
C GLN A 264 27.14 -6.20 6.59
N GLY A 265 27.64 -5.15 5.92
CA GLY A 265 28.98 -5.12 5.33
C GLY A 265 30.11 -4.68 6.28
N LYS A 266 29.85 -4.47 7.58
CA LYS A 266 30.80 -3.90 8.56
C LYS A 266 31.41 -2.54 8.14
N ARG A 267 30.71 -1.76 7.29
CA ARG A 267 31.19 -0.47 6.76
C ARG A 267 30.88 0.69 7.72
N TYR A 268 31.39 0.60 8.95
CA TYR A 268 31.01 1.48 10.06
C TYR A 268 31.37 2.95 9.86
N ASN A 269 32.51 3.26 9.22
CA ASN A 269 32.90 4.64 8.91
C ASN A 269 31.85 5.36 8.06
N GLU A 270 31.29 4.68 7.06
CA GLU A 270 30.27 5.27 6.20
C GLU A 270 28.94 5.48 6.93
N ILE A 271 28.64 4.67 7.95
CA ILE A 271 27.46 4.87 8.78
C ILE A 271 27.60 6.16 9.59
N HIS A 272 28.79 6.46 10.12
CA HIS A 272 29.05 7.71 10.83
C HIS A 272 28.72 8.93 9.94
N ASP A 273 29.18 8.94 8.69
CA ASP A 273 28.90 10.03 7.74
C ASP A 273 27.40 10.12 7.39
N ARG A 274 26.73 8.97 7.28
CA ARG A 274 25.30 8.92 6.94
C ARG A 274 24.38 9.32 8.07
N VAL A 275 24.76 9.14 9.34
CA VAL A 275 23.93 9.53 10.48
C VAL A 275 23.60 11.02 10.49
N GLU A 276 24.52 11.89 10.08
CA GLU A 276 24.25 13.33 10.01
C GLU A 276 23.22 13.66 8.91
N SER A 277 23.35 13.02 7.74
CA SER A 277 22.36 13.15 6.66
C SER A 277 20.97 12.66 7.09
N LEU A 278 20.91 11.56 7.83
CA LEU A 278 19.66 11.05 8.40
C LEU A 278 19.07 12.02 9.42
N ARG A 279 19.89 12.68 10.23
CA ARG A 279 19.44 13.64 11.25
C ARG A 279 18.75 14.83 10.59
N VAL A 280 19.37 15.36 9.53
CA VAL A 280 18.77 16.40 8.70
C VAL A 280 17.44 15.93 8.09
N TYR A 281 17.40 14.72 7.51
CA TYR A 281 16.16 14.17 6.93
C TYR A 281 15.04 14.02 7.95
N ALA A 282 15.33 13.37 9.09
CA ALA A 282 14.36 13.17 10.16
C ALA A 282 13.82 14.51 10.68
N SER A 283 14.69 15.50 10.83
CA SER A 283 14.29 16.85 11.25
C SER A 283 13.43 17.57 10.23
N ARG A 284 13.58 17.31 8.92
CA ARG A 284 12.82 18.02 7.87
C ARG A 284 11.50 17.33 7.54
N TYR A 285 11.46 16.01 7.58
CA TYR A 285 10.36 15.24 6.97
C TYR A 285 9.62 14.30 7.91
N LEU A 286 10.14 14.00 9.10
CA LEU A 286 9.55 13.02 10.04
C LEU A 286 9.00 13.65 11.32
N ARG A 287 8.73 14.96 11.32
CA ARG A 287 8.17 15.69 12.49
C ARG A 287 6.67 15.48 12.69
N LYS A 288 5.96 15.04 11.65
CA LYS A 288 4.51 14.82 11.71
C LYS A 288 4.18 13.47 12.33
N ASP A 289 3.03 13.39 12.98
CA ASP A 289 2.58 12.19 13.68
C ASP A 289 2.40 10.97 12.75
N ASP A 290 2.08 11.22 11.48
CA ASP A 290 1.92 10.21 10.42
C ASP A 290 3.21 9.43 10.08
N MET A 291 4.37 9.89 10.56
CA MET A 291 5.68 9.24 10.36
C MET A 291 6.37 8.90 11.70
N PHE A 292 5.60 8.84 12.80
CA PHE A 292 6.12 8.65 14.14
C PHE A 292 6.96 7.36 14.29
N ARG A 293 6.45 6.23 13.77
CA ARG A 293 7.17 4.94 13.83
C ARG A 293 8.48 4.99 13.04
N SER A 294 8.45 5.52 11.81
CA SER A 294 9.66 5.70 10.99
C SER A 294 10.68 6.62 11.66
N ASN A 295 10.24 7.68 12.33
CA ASN A 295 11.11 8.56 13.11
C ASN A 295 11.78 7.80 14.25
N CYS A 296 11.02 7.03 15.03
CA CYS A 296 11.56 6.20 16.11
C CYS A 296 12.61 5.22 15.58
N PHE A 297 12.29 4.48 14.52
CA PHE A 297 13.21 3.51 13.95
C PHE A 297 14.48 4.14 13.38
N ILE A 298 14.37 5.25 12.65
CA ILE A 298 15.55 5.99 12.15
C ILE A 298 16.42 6.50 13.32
N ARG A 299 15.82 6.98 14.41
CA ARG A 299 16.57 7.38 15.61
C ARG A 299 17.27 6.21 16.29
N MET A 300 16.67 5.02 16.28
CA MET A 300 17.33 3.80 16.76
C MET A 300 18.56 3.46 15.91
N LEU A 301 18.46 3.57 14.57
CA LEU A 301 19.60 3.37 13.67
C LEU A 301 20.72 4.40 13.91
N MET A 302 20.39 5.64 14.27
CA MET A 302 21.38 6.66 14.65
C MET A 302 22.14 6.33 15.94
N CYS A 303 21.61 5.43 16.77
CA CYS A 303 22.32 4.98 17.96
C CYS A 303 23.45 3.99 17.66
N LEU A 304 23.50 3.42 16.45
CA LEU A 304 24.54 2.44 16.07
C LEU A 304 25.96 2.99 16.27
N PRO A 305 26.33 4.15 15.69
CA PRO A 305 27.69 4.66 15.85
C PRO A 305 27.90 5.24 17.26
N ALA A 306 26.84 5.78 17.88
CA ALA A 306 26.92 6.30 19.24
C ALA A 306 27.21 5.19 20.28
N GLY A 307 26.78 3.96 20.02
CA GLY A 307 27.12 2.77 20.80
C GLY A 307 28.40 2.08 20.33
N TYR A 308 29.17 2.69 19.44
CA TYR A 308 30.36 2.08 18.80
C TYR A 308 30.07 0.69 18.22
N PHE A 309 28.85 0.47 17.72
CA PHE A 309 28.39 -0.81 17.17
C PHE A 309 28.41 -1.99 18.16
N HIS A 310 28.60 -1.73 19.46
CA HIS A 310 28.42 -2.73 20.50
C HIS A 310 26.95 -2.86 20.85
N LYS A 311 26.38 -4.06 20.67
CA LYS A 311 24.96 -4.35 20.86
C LYS A 311 24.40 -3.79 22.17
N GLU A 312 25.03 -4.09 23.31
CA GLU A 312 24.56 -3.63 24.62
C GLU A 312 24.54 -2.10 24.77
N ALA A 313 25.59 -1.44 24.26
CA ALA A 313 25.65 0.02 24.28
C ALA A 313 24.61 0.65 23.35
N VAL A 314 24.41 0.07 22.16
CA VAL A 314 23.38 0.48 21.19
C VAL A 314 21.99 0.29 21.80
N LEU A 315 21.69 -0.87 22.39
CA LEU A 315 20.42 -1.17 23.04
C LEU A 315 20.09 -0.15 24.13
N ARG A 316 21.04 0.14 25.01
CA ARG A 316 20.86 1.15 26.06
C ARG A 316 20.54 2.53 25.49
N LYS A 317 21.21 2.95 24.41
CA LYS A 317 20.98 4.25 23.76
C LYS A 317 19.69 4.30 22.95
N ALA A 318 19.31 3.19 22.32
CA ALA A 318 18.11 3.08 21.50
C ALA A 318 16.84 2.87 22.33
N ARG A 319 16.95 2.43 23.60
CA ARG A 319 15.82 2.11 24.49
C ARG A 319 14.72 3.18 24.51
N PRO A 320 15.01 4.49 24.67
CA PRO A 320 13.94 5.50 24.69
C PRO A 320 13.16 5.60 23.39
N PHE A 321 13.79 5.27 22.25
CA PHE A 321 13.14 5.27 20.94
C PHE A 321 12.40 3.96 20.67
N TRP A 322 12.95 2.84 21.17
CA TRP A 322 12.27 1.55 21.16
C TRP A 322 10.97 1.59 21.95
N GLU A 323 11.00 2.07 23.19
CA GLU A 323 9.81 2.20 24.04
C GLU A 323 8.75 3.08 23.37
N LYS A 324 9.16 4.20 22.76
CA LYS A 324 8.27 5.05 21.95
C LYS A 324 7.70 4.34 20.74
N LEU A 325 8.50 3.57 19.99
CA LEU A 325 8.01 2.79 18.85
C LEU A 325 6.89 1.83 19.30
N GLN A 326 7.03 1.22 20.48
CA GLN A 326 6.04 0.28 21.02
C GLN A 326 4.73 0.96 21.48
N THR A 327 4.73 2.25 21.83
CA THR A 327 3.50 2.95 22.25
C THR A 327 2.50 3.14 21.11
N VAL A 328 2.98 3.13 19.86
CA VAL A 328 2.15 3.19 18.65
C VAL A 328 2.35 1.89 17.86
N PRO A 329 1.54 0.85 18.14
CA PRO A 329 1.57 -0.39 17.37
C PRO A 329 1.36 -0.12 15.89
N TYR A 330 1.97 -0.95 15.03
CA TYR A 330 1.85 -0.85 13.57
C TYR A 330 0.41 -0.67 13.07
N VAL A 331 -0.54 -1.42 13.67
CA VAL A 331 -1.97 -1.39 13.35
C VAL A 331 -2.61 -0.02 13.58
N LYS A 332 -2.12 0.74 14.58
CA LYS A 332 -2.63 2.07 14.96
C LYS A 332 -1.86 3.21 14.30
N ALA A 333 -0.82 2.91 13.52
CA ALA A 333 0.01 3.92 12.90
C ALA A 333 -0.68 4.56 11.70
N ASP A 334 -0.59 5.87 11.59
CA ASP A 334 -1.21 6.68 10.55
C ASP A 334 -0.36 6.74 9.25
N GLN A 335 0.15 5.58 8.81
CA GLN A 335 1.08 5.49 7.67
C GLN A 335 0.61 4.47 6.61
N PRO A 336 0.86 4.74 5.31
CA PRO A 336 0.63 3.77 4.24
C PRO A 336 1.44 2.47 4.44
N ILE A 337 0.94 1.38 3.87
CA ILE A 337 1.54 0.04 3.99
C ILE A 337 2.94 -0.04 3.34
N GLU A 338 3.24 0.83 2.39
CA GLU A 338 4.51 0.88 1.67
C GLU A 338 5.64 1.56 2.46
N VAL A 339 5.34 2.26 3.56
CA VAL A 339 6.36 3.00 4.34
C VAL A 339 7.18 2.08 5.24
N GLU A 340 6.52 1.09 5.83
CA GLU A 340 7.11 0.07 6.68
C GLU A 340 6.76 -1.26 6.03
N ILE A 341 7.57 -1.71 5.06
CA ILE A 341 7.31 -2.95 4.29
C ILE A 341 7.64 -4.22 5.08
N VAL A 342 8.56 -4.12 6.04
CA VAL A 342 8.87 -5.13 7.06
C VAL A 342 8.68 -4.44 8.41
N PRO A 343 8.09 -5.09 9.43
CA PRO A 343 7.92 -4.47 10.73
C PRO A 343 9.26 -3.98 11.28
N TYR A 344 9.29 -2.76 11.82
CA TYR A 344 10.53 -2.17 12.35
C TYR A 344 11.08 -2.95 13.53
N GLU A 345 10.22 -3.62 14.30
CA GLU A 345 10.62 -4.55 15.35
C GLU A 345 11.47 -5.70 14.78
N THR A 346 11.03 -6.28 13.67
CA THR A 346 11.72 -7.37 12.98
C THR A 346 13.05 -6.88 12.40
N LEU A 347 13.05 -5.74 11.68
CA LEU A 347 14.29 -5.17 11.13
C LEU A 347 15.29 -4.79 12.22
N TRP A 348 14.82 -4.30 13.37
CA TRP A 348 15.68 -4.00 14.51
C TRP A 348 16.31 -5.27 15.08
N GLY A 349 15.52 -6.33 15.27
CA GLY A 349 16.02 -7.64 15.70
C GLY A 349 17.15 -8.15 14.80
N ILE A 350 16.93 -8.14 13.48
CA ILE A 350 17.94 -8.54 12.48
C ILE A 350 19.19 -7.66 12.58
N THR A 351 19.02 -6.34 12.76
CA THR A 351 20.15 -5.41 12.91
C THR A 351 21.01 -5.76 14.12
N LEU A 352 20.39 -6.08 15.27
CA LEU A 352 21.10 -6.46 16.48
C LEU A 352 21.82 -7.80 16.34
N GLU A 353 21.20 -8.79 15.68
CA GLU A 353 21.85 -10.06 15.38
C GLU A 353 23.11 -9.87 14.51
N LEU A 354 23.05 -8.96 13.53
CA LEU A 354 24.21 -8.63 12.71
C LEU A 354 25.35 -8.01 13.54
N LEU A 355 25.04 -7.16 14.53
CA LEU A 355 26.07 -6.62 15.44
C LEU A 355 26.76 -7.72 16.25
N ASP A 356 26.01 -8.71 16.74
CA ASP A 356 26.60 -9.84 17.49
C ASP A 356 27.53 -10.68 16.61
N ARG A 357 27.05 -11.07 15.43
CA ARG A 357 27.86 -11.84 14.47
C ARG A 357 29.12 -11.09 14.07
N ASN A 358 29.02 -9.77 13.94
CA ASN A 358 30.15 -8.94 13.55
C ASN A 358 31.20 -8.75 14.65
N ASN A 359 30.81 -8.88 15.92
CA ASN A 359 31.71 -8.80 17.07
C ASN A 359 32.36 -10.15 17.40
N ASN A 360 31.73 -11.27 17.01
CA ASN A 360 32.22 -12.63 17.25
C ASN A 360 33.06 -13.22 16.10
N ALA A 361 33.22 -12.48 14.99
CA ALA A 361 33.99 -12.86 13.80
C ALA A 361 34.96 -11.75 13.42
#